data_AF-A0A8S1P388-F1
#
_entry.id   AF-A0A8S1P388-F1
#
_cell.length_a   1.000
_cell.length_b   1.000
_cell.length_c   1.000
_cell.angle_alpha   90.00
_cell.angle_beta   90.00
_cell.angle_gamma   90.00
#
_symmetry.space_group_name_H-M   'P 1'
#
loop_
_entity.id
_entity.type
_entity.pdbx_description
1 polymer ?
#
loop_
_entity_poly.entity_id
_entity_poly.type
_entity_poly.pdbx_seq_one_letter_code
_entity_poly.pdbx_strand_id
1 'polypeptide(L)'
;MINKDVTHPRMRREIKNPRIILLDCTLEYKKGESMTNMEMTKESDMTDALQQEINEVALMCNDILKHKPDIVITEKGVSDLAQHFLLKGNVSVIRRVRKTDNTRIARVSGATIVNRPEEIQETDIGTLCGTFEVKKIGDDYFAFFVDCQNPTACSIILRGASKDVLNEMERNLHDCLAVAKNIYQDPKLVPGGGAVEMEVSARLLEKANKVEGLGQLPYKAVAYALEIIPRTLSANCGADTVRVLTELRAKHSETGGLYFGVDGNTGKIAKMNDINVWEPLSVKKQVFKTAIESACMLLRIDDVVSGIKKKQQQSGRQGGEEEPQETFGDQRDG
;
A
#
# COMPACT_ATOMS: atom_id res chain seq x y z
N MET A 1 -13.44 8.09 -2.56
CA MET A 1 -13.78 8.28 -3.99
C MET A 1 -13.80 6.92 -4.67
N ILE A 2 -14.71 6.70 -5.63
CA ILE A 2 -14.80 5.46 -6.43
C ILE A 2 -14.97 5.83 -7.90
N ASN A 3 -14.30 5.13 -8.81
CA ASN A 3 -14.53 5.25 -10.26
C ASN A 3 -15.75 4.42 -10.70
N LYS A 4 -16.95 4.86 -10.30
CA LYS A 4 -18.24 4.28 -10.67
C LYS A 4 -19.33 5.37 -10.69
N ASP A 5 -20.23 5.27 -11.66
CA ASP A 5 -21.49 6.01 -11.72
C ASP A 5 -22.61 5.22 -11.01
N VAL A 6 -23.73 5.90 -10.75
CA VAL A 6 -25.00 5.25 -10.43
C VAL A 6 -25.47 4.38 -11.59
N THR A 7 -26.14 3.27 -11.29
CA THR A 7 -26.51 2.29 -12.33
C THR A 7 -27.63 2.76 -13.25
N HIS A 8 -28.51 3.64 -12.78
CA HIS A 8 -29.67 4.12 -13.51
C HIS A 8 -29.72 5.66 -13.58
N PRO A 9 -30.00 6.28 -14.74
CA PRO A 9 -29.90 7.74 -14.93
C PRO A 9 -30.88 8.56 -14.09
N ARG A 10 -32.01 7.97 -13.69
CA ARG A 10 -33.01 8.62 -12.80
C ARG A 10 -32.68 8.52 -11.31
N MET A 11 -31.62 7.79 -10.92
CA MET A 11 -31.20 7.74 -9.53
C MET A 11 -30.58 9.08 -9.09
N ARG A 12 -30.68 9.37 -7.79
CA ARG A 12 -30.16 10.61 -7.22
C ARG A 12 -28.63 10.60 -7.29
N ARG A 13 -28.04 11.65 -7.84
CA ARG A 13 -26.58 11.80 -7.93
C ARG A 13 -25.98 12.62 -6.79
N GLU A 14 -26.81 13.33 -6.03
CA GLU A 14 -26.40 14.11 -4.88
C GLU A 14 -27.35 13.85 -3.70
N ILE A 15 -26.79 13.50 -2.55
CA ILE A 15 -27.55 13.18 -1.33
C ILE A 15 -26.79 13.73 -0.12
N LYS A 16 -27.46 14.56 0.68
CA LYS A 16 -26.95 15.07 1.96
C LYS A 16 -27.27 14.09 3.08
N ASN A 17 -26.32 13.86 3.98
CA ASN A 17 -26.34 12.89 5.07
C ASN A 17 -26.89 11.52 4.65
N PRO A 18 -26.28 10.87 3.63
CA PRO A 18 -26.79 9.62 3.09
C PRO A 18 -26.69 8.46 4.11
N ARG A 19 -27.73 7.62 4.14
CA ARG A 19 -27.68 6.31 4.79
C ARG A 19 -27.12 5.26 3.84
N ILE A 20 -25.94 4.73 4.15
CA ILE A 20 -25.15 3.88 3.25
C ILE A 20 -25.18 2.44 3.76
N ILE A 21 -25.52 1.49 2.87
CA ILE A 21 -25.40 0.04 3.11
C ILE A 21 -24.33 -0.54 2.19
N LEU A 22 -23.47 -1.39 2.75
CA LEU A 22 -22.40 -2.07 2.02
C LEU A 22 -22.68 -3.58 1.97
N LEU A 23 -22.70 -4.14 0.76
CA LEU A 23 -22.99 -5.55 0.51
C LEU A 23 -21.85 -6.22 -0.26
N ASP A 24 -21.49 -7.45 0.12
CA ASP A 24 -20.61 -8.32 -0.68
C ASP A 24 -21.41 -9.18 -1.69
N CYS A 25 -22.70 -9.44 -1.44
CA CYS A 25 -23.51 -10.25 -2.35
C CYS A 25 -23.86 -9.54 -3.68
N THR A 26 -24.16 -10.36 -4.69
CA THR A 26 -24.92 -9.95 -5.88
C THR A 26 -26.39 -9.69 -5.53
N LEU A 27 -26.99 -8.69 -6.19
CA LEU A 27 -28.43 -8.46 -6.21
C LEU A 27 -29.01 -8.95 -7.53
N GLU A 28 -28.90 -10.26 -7.73
CA GLU A 28 -29.28 -10.98 -8.93
C GLU A 28 -29.93 -12.30 -8.50
N TYR A 29 -30.75 -12.90 -9.36
CA TYR A 29 -31.32 -14.21 -9.08
C TYR A 29 -30.21 -15.24 -8.87
N LYS A 30 -30.29 -15.96 -7.75
CA LYS A 30 -29.35 -17.02 -7.41
C LYS A 30 -30.05 -18.35 -7.58
N LYS A 31 -29.32 -19.31 -8.17
CA LYS A 31 -29.75 -20.71 -8.15
C LYS A 31 -29.52 -21.26 -6.74
N GLY A 32 -30.32 -22.26 -6.36
CA GLY A 32 -30.11 -23.00 -5.12
C GLY A 32 -28.70 -23.59 -5.05
N GLU A 33 -28.16 -23.71 -3.84
CA GLU A 33 -26.83 -24.30 -3.61
C GLU A 33 -26.81 -25.80 -3.95
N SER A 34 -27.96 -26.47 -3.83
CA SER A 34 -28.17 -27.86 -4.24
C SER A 34 -28.39 -27.99 -5.75
N MET A 35 -28.04 -29.16 -6.31
CA MET A 35 -28.33 -29.51 -7.70
C MET A 35 -29.83 -29.36 -7.98
N THR A 36 -30.19 -28.31 -8.71
CA THR A 36 -31.57 -27.97 -9.05
C THR A 36 -31.76 -28.22 -10.54
N ASN A 37 -32.41 -29.35 -10.88
CA ASN A 37 -32.82 -29.64 -12.24
C ASN A 37 -34.24 -29.11 -12.46
N MET A 38 -34.40 -28.23 -13.43
CA MET A 38 -35.69 -27.65 -13.79
C MET A 38 -36.06 -28.12 -15.20
N GLU A 39 -37.07 -28.98 -15.29
CA GLU A 39 -37.59 -29.49 -16.56
C GLU A 39 -38.87 -28.74 -16.92
N MET A 40 -38.81 -28.01 -18.03
CA MET A 40 -39.93 -27.22 -18.56
C MET A 40 -40.70 -28.07 -19.56
N THR A 41 -41.94 -28.48 -19.24
CA THR A 41 -42.77 -29.29 -20.14
C THR A 41 -44.04 -28.59 -20.61
N LYS A 42 -44.61 -27.70 -19.78
CA LYS A 42 -45.79 -26.90 -20.13
C LYS A 42 -45.37 -25.48 -20.50
N GLU A 43 -46.16 -24.82 -21.35
CA GLU A 43 -45.95 -23.41 -21.69
C GLU A 43 -46.08 -22.47 -20.48
N SER A 44 -46.87 -22.84 -19.47
CA SER A 44 -47.03 -22.08 -18.21
C SER A 44 -45.76 -22.06 -17.36
N ASP A 45 -44.96 -23.13 -17.40
CA ASP A 45 -43.82 -23.33 -16.51
C ASP A 45 -42.77 -22.22 -16.70
N MET A 46 -42.63 -21.73 -17.93
CA MET A 46 -41.72 -20.62 -18.24
C MET A 46 -42.16 -19.31 -17.57
N THR A 47 -43.48 -19.07 -17.51
CA THR A 47 -44.04 -17.86 -16.89
C THR A 47 -43.86 -17.92 -15.37
N ASP A 48 -44.08 -19.09 -14.78
CA ASP A 48 -43.91 -19.32 -13.35
C ASP A 48 -42.44 -19.13 -12.92
N ALA A 49 -41.48 -19.62 -13.71
CA ALA A 49 -40.05 -19.41 -13.43
C ALA A 49 -39.64 -17.93 -13.51
N LEU A 50 -40.13 -17.18 -14.50
CA LEU A 50 -39.90 -15.74 -14.59
C LEU A 50 -40.51 -15.01 -13.38
N GLN A 51 -41.69 -15.42 -12.94
CA GLN A 51 -42.34 -14.82 -11.78
C GLN A 51 -41.59 -15.15 -10.48
N GLN A 52 -41.06 -16.35 -10.35
CA GLN A 52 -40.19 -16.73 -9.24
C GLN A 52 -38.89 -15.89 -9.22
N GLU A 53 -38.27 -15.68 -10.38
CA GLU A 53 -37.08 -14.82 -10.50
C GLU A 53 -37.36 -13.39 -10.00
N ILE A 54 -38.49 -12.81 -10.42
CA ILE A 54 -38.92 -11.48 -10.00
C ILE A 54 -39.18 -11.44 -8.50
N ASN A 55 -39.85 -12.46 -7.95
CA ASN A 55 -40.18 -12.53 -6.52
C ASN A 55 -38.93 -12.62 -5.64
N GLU A 56 -37.95 -13.45 -6.01
CA GLU A 56 -36.67 -13.58 -5.29
C GLU A 56 -35.90 -12.26 -5.27
N VAL A 57 -35.77 -11.60 -6.43
CA VAL A 57 -35.10 -10.30 -6.51
C VAL A 57 -35.87 -9.23 -5.71
N ALA A 58 -37.19 -9.27 -5.75
CA ALA A 58 -38.04 -8.36 -4.97
C ALA A 58 -37.88 -8.59 -3.47
N LEU A 59 -37.76 -9.84 -3.00
CA LEU A 59 -37.55 -10.17 -1.60
C LEU A 59 -36.23 -9.58 -1.08
N MET A 60 -35.13 -9.84 -1.79
CA MET A 60 -33.81 -9.26 -1.46
C MET A 60 -33.85 -7.72 -1.42
N CYS A 61 -34.53 -7.08 -2.39
CA CYS A 61 -34.67 -5.63 -2.41
C CYS A 61 -35.55 -5.12 -1.26
N ASN A 62 -36.61 -5.83 -0.91
CA ASN A 62 -37.51 -5.47 0.18
C ASN A 62 -36.78 -5.53 1.53
N ASP A 63 -35.92 -6.52 1.75
CA ASP A 63 -35.10 -6.60 2.96
C ASP A 63 -34.20 -5.36 3.12
N ILE A 64 -33.57 -4.93 2.03
CA ILE A 64 -32.77 -3.69 2.01
C ILE A 64 -33.66 -2.46 2.28
N LEU A 65 -34.84 -2.39 1.65
CA LEU A 65 -35.75 -1.25 1.76
C LEU A 65 -36.38 -1.10 3.15
N LYS A 66 -36.53 -2.18 3.93
CA LYS A 66 -37.01 -2.13 5.33
C LYS A 66 -36.21 -1.14 6.17
N HIS A 67 -34.89 -1.08 5.92
CA HIS A 67 -33.97 -0.21 6.63
C HIS A 67 -33.96 1.24 6.12
N LYS A 68 -34.68 1.55 5.02
CA LYS A 68 -34.74 2.88 4.37
C LYS A 68 -33.35 3.50 4.10
N PRO A 69 -32.45 2.80 3.36
CA PRO A 69 -31.17 3.37 2.94
C PRO A 69 -31.36 4.41 1.83
N ASP A 70 -30.41 5.32 1.69
CA ASP A 70 -30.33 6.22 0.55
C ASP A 70 -29.41 5.66 -0.55
N ILE A 71 -28.39 4.92 -0.15
CA ILE A 71 -27.36 4.39 -1.04
C ILE A 71 -27.07 2.93 -0.69
N VAL A 72 -27.04 2.09 -1.72
CA VAL A 72 -26.64 0.68 -1.62
C VAL A 72 -25.42 0.48 -2.52
N ILE A 73 -24.35 -0.04 -1.92
CA ILE A 73 -23.10 -0.32 -2.61
C ILE A 73 -22.84 -1.81 -2.58
N THR A 74 -22.69 -2.42 -3.75
CA THR A 74 -22.41 -3.85 -3.88
C THR A 74 -21.01 -4.09 -4.45
N GLU A 75 -20.29 -5.05 -3.88
CA GLU A 75 -19.02 -5.52 -4.45
C GLU A 75 -19.24 -6.17 -5.82
N LYS A 76 -20.38 -6.84 -6.00
CA LYS A 76 -20.72 -7.58 -7.22
C LYS A 76 -21.75 -6.86 -8.07
N GLY A 77 -22.34 -7.57 -9.04
CA GLY A 77 -23.37 -7.08 -9.95
C GLY A 77 -24.72 -6.86 -9.28
N VAL A 78 -25.55 -6.10 -9.99
CA VAL A 78 -26.94 -5.78 -9.64
C VAL A 78 -27.75 -5.92 -10.92
N SER A 79 -28.79 -6.75 -10.88
CA SER A 79 -29.74 -6.99 -11.97
C SER A 79 -30.56 -5.74 -12.26
N ASP A 80 -31.03 -5.56 -13.50
CA ASP A 80 -31.87 -4.43 -13.90
C ASP A 80 -33.23 -4.46 -13.18
N LEU A 81 -33.74 -5.65 -12.84
CA LEU A 81 -34.94 -5.81 -12.00
C LEU A 81 -34.71 -5.19 -10.61
N ALA A 82 -33.57 -5.51 -9.98
CA ALA A 82 -33.22 -4.98 -8.67
C ALA A 82 -33.07 -3.44 -8.71
N GLN A 83 -32.46 -2.91 -9.77
CA GLN A 83 -32.34 -1.46 -9.97
C GLN A 83 -33.71 -0.77 -10.04
N HIS A 84 -34.68 -1.37 -10.73
CA HIS A 84 -36.03 -0.82 -10.82
C HIS A 84 -36.77 -0.84 -9.48
N PHE A 85 -36.65 -1.91 -8.69
CA PHE A 85 -37.22 -1.98 -7.34
C PHE A 85 -36.58 -0.95 -6.39
N LEU A 86 -35.25 -0.84 -6.39
CA LEU A 86 -34.53 0.12 -5.55
C LEU A 86 -34.79 1.58 -5.99
N LEU A 87 -34.98 1.83 -7.28
CA LEU A 87 -35.38 3.13 -7.80
C LEU A 87 -36.77 3.56 -7.30
N LYS A 88 -37.75 2.64 -7.23
CA LYS A 88 -39.07 2.92 -6.63
C LYS A 88 -38.96 3.28 -5.16
N GLY A 89 -38.00 2.68 -4.45
CA GLY A 89 -37.64 3.03 -3.08
C GLY A 89 -36.80 4.31 -2.93
N ASN A 90 -36.52 5.03 -4.04
CA ASN A 90 -35.65 6.21 -4.08
C ASN A 90 -34.20 5.97 -3.59
N VAL A 91 -33.70 4.74 -3.77
CA VAL A 91 -32.35 4.33 -3.35
C VAL A 91 -31.41 4.36 -4.55
N SER A 92 -30.23 4.93 -4.36
CA SER A 92 -29.18 4.97 -5.40
C SER A 92 -28.25 3.78 -5.26
N VAL A 93 -27.90 3.15 -6.39
CA VAL A 93 -27.14 1.90 -6.38
C VAL A 93 -25.82 2.08 -7.10
N ILE A 94 -24.74 1.57 -6.50
CA ILE A 94 -23.42 1.47 -7.11
C ILE A 94 -23.02 0.00 -7.11
N ARG A 95 -22.72 -0.53 -8.29
CA ARG A 95 -22.35 -1.95 -8.48
C ARG A 95 -20.88 -2.12 -8.85
N ARG A 96 -20.35 -3.33 -8.62
CA ARG A 96 -18.98 -3.74 -9.00
C ARG A 96 -17.90 -2.86 -8.36
N VAL A 97 -18.06 -2.54 -7.07
CA VAL A 97 -17.05 -1.81 -6.31
C VAL A 97 -15.92 -2.76 -5.89
N ARG A 98 -14.66 -2.30 -5.94
CA ARG A 98 -13.53 -3.12 -5.50
C ARG A 98 -13.59 -3.31 -3.98
N LYS A 99 -13.21 -4.50 -3.50
CA LYS A 99 -13.15 -4.81 -2.06
C LYS A 99 -12.29 -3.81 -1.25
N THR A 100 -11.17 -3.34 -1.83
CA THR A 100 -10.32 -2.32 -1.20
C THR A 100 -11.02 -0.98 -1.05
N ASP A 101 -11.91 -0.62 -1.98
CA ASP A 101 -12.68 0.60 -1.88
C ASP A 101 -13.85 0.41 -0.91
N ASN A 102 -14.47 -0.78 -0.90
CA ASN A 102 -15.53 -1.12 0.06
C ASN A 102 -15.05 -0.99 1.53
N THR A 103 -13.85 -1.50 1.83
CA THR A 103 -13.24 -1.35 3.17
C THR A 103 -12.89 0.11 3.51
N ARG A 104 -12.51 0.93 2.52
CA ARG A 104 -12.31 2.38 2.74
C ARG A 104 -13.63 3.11 2.96
N ILE A 105 -14.69 2.73 2.24
CA ILE A 105 -16.02 3.32 2.42
C ILE A 105 -16.55 2.99 3.81
N ALA A 106 -16.45 1.73 4.24
CA ALA A 106 -16.80 1.31 5.60
C ALA A 106 -16.14 2.17 6.67
N ARG A 107 -14.84 2.49 6.49
CA ARG A 107 -14.06 3.35 7.39
C ARG A 107 -14.50 4.82 7.43
N VAL A 108 -15.12 5.34 6.37
CA VAL A 108 -15.58 6.74 6.32
C VAL A 108 -17.07 6.89 6.61
N SER A 109 -17.90 5.89 6.29
CA SER A 109 -19.34 5.89 6.55
C SER A 109 -19.71 5.30 7.91
N GLY A 110 -18.83 4.47 8.49
CA GLY A 110 -19.11 3.67 9.67
C GLY A 110 -19.96 2.43 9.38
N ALA A 111 -20.24 2.14 8.11
CA ALA A 111 -21.03 0.98 7.72
C ALA A 111 -20.23 -0.32 7.88
N THR A 112 -20.90 -1.38 8.32
CA THR A 112 -20.35 -2.74 8.30
C THR A 112 -20.63 -3.37 6.94
N ILE A 113 -19.68 -4.14 6.41
CA ILE A 113 -19.88 -4.89 5.16
C ILE A 113 -20.67 -6.15 5.50
N VAL A 114 -21.88 -6.26 4.93
CA VAL A 114 -22.79 -7.39 5.17
C VAL A 114 -22.74 -8.36 3.97
N ASN A 115 -22.78 -9.66 4.23
CA ASN A 115 -22.72 -10.68 3.18
C ASN A 115 -24.08 -10.99 2.57
N ARG A 116 -25.15 -11.00 3.37
CA ARG A 116 -26.52 -11.35 2.95
C ARG A 116 -27.50 -10.22 3.27
N PRO A 117 -28.43 -9.86 2.37
CA PRO A 117 -29.39 -8.78 2.62
C PRO A 117 -30.33 -9.05 3.81
N GLU A 118 -30.62 -10.31 4.09
CA GLU A 118 -31.49 -10.75 5.19
C GLU A 118 -30.89 -10.50 6.57
N GLU A 119 -29.56 -10.43 6.67
CA GLU A 119 -28.82 -10.28 7.92
C GLU A 119 -28.52 -8.82 8.28
N ILE A 120 -28.99 -7.86 7.46
CA ILE A 120 -28.74 -6.44 7.69
C ILE A 120 -29.36 -6.02 9.03
N GLN A 121 -28.55 -5.40 9.88
CA GLN A 121 -29.01 -4.78 11.12
C GLN A 121 -28.95 -3.26 11.01
N GLU A 122 -29.70 -2.56 11.86
CA GLU A 122 -29.65 -1.09 11.90
C GLU A 122 -28.26 -0.55 12.28
N THR A 123 -27.47 -1.35 13.01
CA THR A 123 -26.08 -1.04 13.37
C THR A 123 -25.11 -1.05 12.19
N ASP A 124 -25.46 -1.73 11.09
CA ASP A 124 -24.59 -1.85 9.93
C ASP A 124 -24.71 -0.66 8.97
N ILE A 125 -25.70 0.20 9.19
CA ILE A 125 -26.01 1.33 8.32
C ILE A 125 -25.06 2.49 8.64
N GLY A 126 -24.24 2.86 7.65
CA GLY A 126 -23.34 3.99 7.77
C GLY A 126 -24.08 5.32 7.64
N THR A 127 -23.95 6.18 8.65
CA THR A 127 -24.56 7.53 8.69
C THR A 127 -23.52 8.64 8.84
N LEU A 128 -22.22 8.29 8.94
CA LEU A 128 -21.15 9.24 9.22
C LEU A 128 -20.71 10.06 7.99
N CYS A 129 -21.24 9.75 6.81
CA CYS A 129 -20.94 10.49 5.58
C CYS A 129 -21.77 11.78 5.51
N GLY A 130 -21.14 12.92 5.22
CA GLY A 130 -21.84 14.20 5.11
C GLY A 130 -22.54 14.39 3.77
N THR A 131 -21.85 14.17 2.66
CA THR A 131 -22.43 14.33 1.32
C THR A 131 -21.94 13.23 0.38
N PHE A 132 -22.89 12.64 -0.35
CA PHE A 132 -22.60 11.80 -1.51
C PHE A 132 -22.86 12.60 -2.78
N GLU A 133 -21.90 12.62 -3.69
CA GLU A 133 -22.05 13.25 -5.00
C GLU A 133 -21.38 12.45 -6.11
N VAL A 134 -22.00 12.39 -7.28
CA VAL A 134 -21.37 11.84 -8.49
C VAL A 134 -20.97 12.99 -9.40
N LYS A 135 -19.66 13.14 -9.64
CA LYS A 135 -19.10 14.16 -10.52
C LYS A 135 -18.28 13.51 -11.62
N LYS A 136 -18.35 14.12 -12.80
CA LYS A 136 -17.50 13.76 -13.94
C LYS A 136 -16.15 14.46 -13.81
N ILE A 137 -15.05 13.71 -13.86
CA ILE A 137 -13.69 14.26 -13.92
C ILE A 137 -13.03 13.71 -15.19
N GLY A 138 -12.73 14.60 -16.14
CA GLY A 138 -12.32 14.19 -17.48
C GLY A 138 -13.46 13.49 -18.20
N ASP A 139 -13.22 12.25 -18.63
CA ASP A 139 -14.20 11.44 -19.36
C ASP A 139 -14.97 10.44 -18.48
N ASP A 140 -14.50 10.22 -17.24
CA ASP A 140 -15.06 9.23 -16.32
C ASP A 140 -15.94 9.85 -15.22
N TYR A 141 -16.92 9.09 -14.75
CA TYR A 141 -17.76 9.43 -13.60
C TYR A 141 -17.20 8.86 -12.31
N PHE A 142 -17.08 9.71 -11.30
CA PHE A 142 -16.59 9.36 -9.99
C PHE A 142 -17.65 9.66 -8.93
N ALA A 143 -17.81 8.71 -8.00
CA ALA A 143 -18.61 8.86 -6.80
C ALA A 143 -17.73 9.34 -5.65
N PHE A 144 -18.14 10.44 -5.02
CA PHE A 144 -17.47 11.07 -3.88
C PHE A 144 -18.30 10.91 -2.62
N PHE A 145 -17.58 10.65 -1.53
CA PHE A 145 -18.09 10.64 -0.17
C PHE A 145 -17.30 11.73 0.54
N VAL A 146 -17.94 12.88 0.76
CA VAL A 146 -17.32 14.12 1.24
C VAL A 146 -17.93 14.47 2.61
N ASP A 147 -17.22 15.28 3.38
CA ASP A 147 -17.65 15.76 4.70
C ASP A 147 -17.97 14.63 5.69
N CYS A 148 -17.20 13.55 5.65
CA CYS A 148 -17.34 12.44 6.59
C CYS A 148 -16.86 12.83 7.99
N GLN A 149 -17.57 12.39 9.02
CA GLN A 149 -17.20 12.62 10.42
C GLN A 149 -16.06 11.67 10.83
N ASN A 150 -14.94 12.22 11.30
CA ASN A 150 -13.75 11.48 11.76
C ASN A 150 -13.25 10.38 10.78
N PRO A 151 -12.90 10.72 9.54
CA PRO A 151 -12.53 9.71 8.55
C PRO A 151 -11.15 9.11 8.86
N THR A 152 -11.10 7.79 9.02
CA THR A 152 -9.82 7.03 9.13
C THR A 152 -9.23 6.66 7.77
N ALA A 153 -9.93 6.97 6.68
CA ALA A 153 -9.47 6.79 5.31
C ALA A 153 -9.73 8.06 4.49
N CYS A 154 -8.78 8.42 3.63
CA CYS A 154 -8.90 9.53 2.70
C CYS A 154 -8.49 9.07 1.28
N SER A 155 -8.85 9.85 0.28
CA SER A 155 -8.43 9.63 -1.11
C SER A 155 -7.83 10.93 -1.64
N ILE A 156 -6.61 10.86 -2.16
CA ILE A 156 -5.92 11.99 -2.78
C ILE A 156 -6.00 11.83 -4.30
N ILE A 157 -6.39 12.88 -5.01
CA ILE A 157 -6.50 12.87 -6.47
C ILE A 157 -5.24 13.49 -7.04
N LEU A 158 -4.44 12.67 -7.72
CA LEU A 158 -3.26 13.13 -8.46
C LEU A 158 -3.66 13.41 -9.91
N ARG A 159 -3.25 14.57 -10.43
CA ARG A 159 -3.43 14.97 -11.84
C ARG A 159 -2.08 15.37 -12.39
N GLY A 160 -1.75 14.87 -13.58
CA GLY A 160 -0.46 15.05 -14.22
C GLY A 160 -0.57 14.84 -15.72
N ALA A 161 0.44 15.27 -16.47
CA ALA A 161 0.45 15.22 -17.92
C ALA A 161 0.61 13.80 -18.50
N SER A 162 1.32 12.92 -17.80
CA SER A 162 1.54 11.53 -18.21
C SER A 162 1.39 10.57 -17.03
N LYS A 163 1.13 9.29 -17.35
CA LYS A 163 1.04 8.22 -16.33
C LYS A 163 2.36 8.02 -15.59
N ASP A 164 3.49 8.18 -16.26
CA ASP A 164 4.80 8.00 -15.63
C ASP A 164 5.07 9.08 -14.57
N VAL A 165 4.71 10.34 -14.87
CA VAL A 165 4.80 11.43 -13.89
C VAL A 165 3.85 11.17 -12.71
N LEU A 166 2.64 10.66 -12.97
CA LEU A 166 1.70 10.31 -11.90
C LEU A 166 2.21 9.19 -11.00
N ASN A 167 2.78 8.13 -11.58
CA ASN A 167 3.36 7.02 -10.84
C ASN A 167 4.53 7.49 -9.97
N GLU A 168 5.35 8.39 -10.48
CA GLU A 168 6.46 8.98 -9.74
C GLU A 168 5.96 9.90 -8.62
N MET A 169 4.93 10.72 -8.88
CA MET A 169 4.29 11.53 -7.85
C MET A 169 3.65 10.67 -6.75
N GLU A 170 3.02 9.55 -7.10
CA GLU A 170 2.43 8.63 -6.13
C GLU A 170 3.50 8.04 -5.19
N ARG A 171 4.63 7.59 -5.76
CA ARG A 171 5.77 7.07 -4.97
C ARG A 171 6.32 8.13 -4.03
N ASN A 172 6.60 9.32 -4.56
CA ASN A 172 7.13 10.43 -3.77
C ASN A 172 6.16 10.86 -2.65
N LEU A 173 4.85 10.92 -2.94
CA LEU A 173 3.84 11.25 -1.93
C LEU A 173 3.77 10.19 -0.84
N HIS A 174 3.85 8.91 -1.21
CA HIS A 174 3.87 7.81 -0.25
C HIS A 174 5.07 7.92 0.70
N ASP A 175 6.26 8.23 0.17
CA ASP A 175 7.47 8.43 0.97
C ASP A 175 7.36 9.65 1.89
N CYS A 176 6.83 10.77 1.38
CA CYS A 176 6.55 11.96 2.21
C CYS A 176 5.59 11.65 3.37
N LEU A 177 4.51 10.91 3.10
CA LEU A 177 3.55 10.50 4.14
C LEU A 177 4.18 9.57 5.17
N ALA A 178 5.06 8.66 4.75
CA ALA A 178 5.81 7.80 5.65
C ALA A 178 6.74 8.61 6.58
N VAL A 179 7.44 9.60 6.03
CA VAL A 179 8.28 10.52 6.83
C VAL A 179 7.43 11.34 7.80
N ALA A 180 6.32 11.93 7.34
CA ALA A 180 5.42 12.69 8.19
C ALA A 180 4.85 11.84 9.34
N LYS A 181 4.48 10.59 9.05
CA LYS A 181 4.04 9.61 10.06
C LYS A 181 5.13 9.35 11.10
N ASN A 182 6.38 9.18 10.67
CA ASN A 182 7.51 8.93 11.58
C ASN A 182 7.74 10.12 12.52
N ILE A 183 7.63 11.35 12.00
CA ILE A 183 7.77 12.59 12.80
C ILE A 183 6.60 12.73 13.78
N TYR A 184 5.38 12.40 13.35
CA TYR A 184 4.21 12.41 14.23
C TYR A 184 4.33 11.40 15.38
N GLN A 185 4.98 10.26 15.16
CA GLN A 185 5.19 9.22 16.17
C GLN A 185 6.38 9.51 17.11
N ASP A 186 7.52 9.95 16.58
CA ASP A 186 8.71 10.36 17.35
C ASP A 186 9.18 11.74 16.84
N PRO A 187 8.85 12.84 17.54
CA PRO A 187 9.12 14.21 17.09
C PRO A 187 10.59 14.60 17.34
N LYS A 188 11.52 13.81 16.80
CA LYS A 188 12.97 14.00 16.93
C LYS A 188 13.62 13.94 15.55
N LEU A 189 14.39 14.98 15.26
CA LEU A 189 15.11 15.15 14.00
C LEU A 189 16.61 15.16 14.25
N VAL A 190 17.35 14.74 13.24
CA VAL A 190 18.82 14.75 13.21
C VAL A 190 19.30 15.33 11.87
N PRO A 191 20.48 15.97 11.82
CA PRO A 191 21.00 16.54 10.57
C PRO A 191 21.26 15.44 9.54
N GLY A 192 20.82 15.65 8.30
CA GLY A 192 21.02 14.70 7.20
C GLY A 192 22.39 14.81 6.54
N GLY A 193 22.47 14.45 5.25
CA GLY A 193 23.67 14.70 4.42
C GLY A 193 24.94 14.00 4.89
N GLY A 194 24.81 12.88 5.60
CA GLY A 194 25.93 12.13 6.16
C GLY A 194 26.52 12.70 7.46
N ALA A 195 25.94 13.77 8.03
CA ALA A 195 26.43 14.38 9.27
C ALA A 195 26.33 13.42 10.47
N VAL A 196 25.19 12.74 10.60
CA VAL A 196 24.95 11.76 11.68
C VAL A 196 25.91 10.58 11.59
N GLU A 197 26.13 10.06 10.38
CA GLU A 197 27.05 8.95 10.15
C GLU A 197 28.49 9.31 10.52
N MET A 198 28.92 10.54 10.19
CA MET A 198 30.24 11.06 10.56
C MET A 198 30.39 11.27 12.07
N GLU A 199 29.41 11.88 12.73
CA GLU A 199 29.44 12.08 14.18
C GLU A 199 29.47 10.72 14.90
N VAL A 200 28.65 9.75 14.48
CA VAL A 200 28.65 8.41 15.07
C VAL A 200 29.99 7.71 14.84
N SER A 201 30.59 7.84 13.65
CA SER A 201 31.95 7.35 13.38
C SER A 201 32.97 7.95 14.35
N ALA A 202 32.99 9.28 14.51
CA ALA A 202 33.92 9.96 15.40
C ALA A 202 33.79 9.48 16.86
N ARG A 203 32.55 9.40 17.38
CA ARG A 203 32.28 8.90 18.73
C ARG A 203 32.64 7.43 18.92
N LEU A 204 32.44 6.59 17.90
CA LEU A 204 32.86 5.19 17.93
C LEU A 204 34.39 5.06 17.95
N LEU A 205 35.12 5.91 17.22
CA LEU A 205 36.58 5.94 17.26
C LEU A 205 37.11 6.38 18.63
N GLU A 206 36.52 7.41 19.24
CA GLU A 206 36.83 7.82 20.62
C GLU A 206 36.58 6.69 21.62
N LYS A 207 35.46 6.00 21.48
CA LYS A 207 35.11 4.85 22.33
C LYS A 207 36.05 3.67 22.10
N ALA A 208 36.46 3.42 20.85
CA ALA A 208 37.41 2.36 20.51
C ALA A 208 38.76 2.56 21.23
N ASN A 209 39.23 3.80 21.38
CA ASN A 209 40.47 4.09 22.10
C ASN A 209 40.39 3.78 23.61
N LYS A 210 39.18 3.70 24.18
CA LYS A 210 38.95 3.31 25.58
C LYS A 210 38.81 1.80 25.77
N VAL A 211 38.62 1.04 24.68
CA VAL A 211 38.50 -0.42 24.72
C VAL A 211 39.88 -1.02 24.57
N GLU A 212 40.29 -1.85 25.52
CA GLU A 212 41.56 -2.56 25.51
C GLU A 212 41.47 -3.90 24.78
N GLY A 213 42.57 -4.32 24.16
CA GLY A 213 42.71 -5.63 23.50
C GLY A 213 42.10 -5.72 22.10
N LEU A 214 41.86 -6.97 21.64
CA LEU A 214 41.39 -7.28 20.28
C LEU A 214 39.99 -6.75 19.98
N GLY A 215 39.20 -6.46 21.01
CA GLY A 215 37.86 -5.87 20.90
C GLY A 215 37.87 -4.46 20.31
N GLN A 216 39.02 -3.77 20.25
CA GLN A 216 39.13 -2.44 19.64
C GLN A 216 38.93 -2.45 18.11
N LEU A 217 39.42 -3.47 17.41
CA LEU A 217 39.45 -3.50 15.95
C LEU A 217 38.05 -3.48 15.31
N PRO A 218 37.05 -4.26 15.79
CA PRO A 218 35.69 -4.19 15.27
C PRO A 218 35.04 -2.82 15.42
N TYR A 219 35.28 -2.10 16.53
CA TYR A 219 34.73 -0.76 16.72
C TYR A 219 35.27 0.22 15.66
N LYS A 220 36.58 0.17 15.40
CA LYS A 220 37.21 0.99 14.36
C LYS A 220 36.68 0.62 12.98
N ALA A 221 36.52 -0.68 12.69
CA ALA A 221 36.00 -1.15 11.42
C ALA A 221 34.58 -0.64 11.15
N VAL A 222 33.68 -0.72 12.14
CA VAL A 222 32.30 -0.21 12.03
C VAL A 222 32.29 1.31 11.86
N ALA A 223 33.13 2.05 12.61
CA ALA A 223 33.23 3.49 12.47
C ALA A 223 33.61 3.90 11.03
N TYR A 224 34.66 3.31 10.47
CA TYR A 224 35.07 3.57 9.09
C TYR A 224 34.02 3.11 8.05
N ALA A 225 33.27 2.05 8.34
CA ALA A 225 32.20 1.59 7.46
C ALA A 225 31.07 2.62 7.35
N LEU A 226 30.73 3.33 8.44
CA LEU A 226 29.68 4.36 8.42
C LEU A 226 30.01 5.54 7.50
N GLU A 227 31.30 5.85 7.32
CA GLU A 227 31.74 6.92 6.44
C GLU A 227 31.49 6.65 4.95
N ILE A 228 31.08 5.43 4.58
CA ILE A 228 30.72 5.10 3.20
C ILE A 228 29.53 5.95 2.73
N ILE A 229 28.62 6.33 3.62
CA ILE A 229 27.44 7.12 3.28
C ILE A 229 27.83 8.53 2.79
N PRO A 230 28.54 9.38 3.57
CA PRO A 230 29.02 10.67 3.08
C PRO A 230 30.03 10.53 1.93
N ARG A 231 30.81 9.45 1.87
CA ARG A 231 31.68 9.16 0.72
C ARG A 231 30.89 9.00 -0.57
N THR A 232 29.83 8.21 -0.52
CA THR A 232 28.98 7.88 -1.68
C THR A 232 28.20 9.11 -2.13
N LEU A 233 27.68 9.89 -1.18
CA LEU A 233 27.06 11.19 -1.47
C LEU A 233 28.04 12.11 -2.21
N SER A 234 29.27 12.26 -1.69
CA SER A 234 30.29 13.10 -2.33
C SER A 234 30.66 12.62 -3.74
N ALA A 235 30.75 11.29 -3.94
CA ALA A 235 31.04 10.69 -5.24
C ALA A 235 29.92 10.95 -6.25
N ASN A 236 28.66 10.79 -5.84
CA ASN A 236 27.50 11.03 -6.69
C ASN A 236 27.34 12.51 -7.07
N CYS A 237 27.83 13.43 -6.23
CA CYS A 237 27.88 14.86 -6.52
C CYS A 237 29.07 15.28 -7.41
N GLY A 238 29.97 14.35 -7.77
CA GLY A 238 31.17 14.65 -8.56
C GLY A 238 32.26 15.42 -7.78
N ALA A 239 32.22 15.43 -6.46
CA ALA A 239 33.22 16.07 -5.62
C ALA A 239 34.43 15.15 -5.36
N ASP A 240 35.57 15.75 -5.01
CA ASP A 240 36.75 14.97 -4.56
C ASP A 240 36.46 14.33 -3.19
N THR A 241 36.10 13.04 -3.24
CA THR A 241 35.73 12.24 -2.07
C THR A 241 36.81 12.22 -0.98
N VAL A 242 38.09 12.21 -1.34
CA VAL A 242 39.19 12.10 -0.37
C VAL A 242 39.32 13.41 0.38
N ARG A 243 39.32 14.52 -0.36
CA ARG A 243 39.41 15.86 0.22
C ARG A 243 38.19 16.17 1.09
N VAL A 244 36.98 15.94 0.58
CA VAL A 244 35.73 16.22 1.31
C VAL A 244 35.65 15.39 2.60
N LEU A 245 35.96 14.09 2.57
CA LEU A 245 35.94 13.28 3.79
C LEU A 245 36.99 13.73 4.81
N THR A 246 38.19 14.11 4.35
CA THR A 246 39.26 14.57 5.24
C THR A 246 38.87 15.87 5.93
N GLU A 247 38.35 16.84 5.17
CA GLU A 247 37.84 18.10 5.71
C GLU A 247 36.63 17.86 6.64
N LEU A 248 35.75 16.90 6.31
CA LEU A 248 34.57 16.58 7.11
C LEU A 248 34.94 15.94 8.46
N ARG A 249 35.92 15.02 8.47
CA ARG A 249 36.48 14.44 9.71
C ARG A 249 37.11 15.52 10.59
N ALA A 250 37.86 16.45 10.01
CA ALA A 250 38.47 17.55 10.76
C ALA A 250 37.41 18.39 11.46
N LYS A 251 36.33 18.76 10.76
CA LYS A 251 35.21 19.52 11.34
C LYS A 251 34.46 18.76 12.43
N HIS A 252 34.30 17.45 12.31
CA HIS A 252 33.66 16.63 13.36
C HIS A 252 34.55 16.39 14.57
N SER A 253 35.87 16.59 14.43
CA SER A 253 36.80 16.55 15.57
C SER A 253 36.76 17.85 16.39
N GLU A 254 36.22 18.94 15.83
CA GLU A 254 36.07 20.24 16.50
C GLU A 254 34.71 20.38 17.22
N THR A 255 34.63 21.28 18.21
CA THR A 255 33.39 21.56 18.93
C THR A 255 32.35 22.21 18.01
N GLY A 256 31.20 21.55 17.81
CA GLY A 256 30.14 22.03 16.89
C GLY A 256 30.11 21.30 15.54
N GLY A 257 30.91 20.24 15.40
CA GLY A 257 30.96 19.35 14.24
C GLY A 257 29.64 18.69 13.82
N LEU A 258 28.73 18.49 14.78
CA LEU A 258 27.54 17.64 14.69
C LEU A 258 26.59 17.96 13.50
N TYR A 259 26.61 19.20 13.02
CA TYR A 259 25.73 19.66 11.95
C TYR A 259 26.41 19.71 10.57
N PHE A 260 27.70 19.42 10.47
CA PHE A 260 28.38 19.46 9.19
C PHE A 260 28.10 18.20 8.38
N GLY A 261 27.67 18.38 7.14
CA GLY A 261 27.43 17.29 6.21
C GLY A 261 27.84 17.68 4.79
N VAL A 262 27.54 16.82 3.84
CA VAL A 262 27.75 17.06 2.41
C VAL A 262 26.46 17.59 1.81
N ASP A 263 26.52 18.77 1.19
CA ASP A 263 25.40 19.29 0.40
C ASP A 263 25.34 18.58 -0.96
N GLY A 264 24.19 17.95 -1.24
CA GLY A 264 23.97 17.22 -2.49
C GLY A 264 23.97 18.09 -3.74
N ASN A 265 23.64 19.38 -3.63
CA ASN A 265 23.54 20.28 -4.78
C ASN A 265 24.91 20.85 -5.18
N THR A 266 25.72 21.25 -4.21
CA THR A 266 27.01 21.89 -4.46
C THR A 266 28.19 20.92 -4.36
N GLY A 267 28.01 19.73 -3.76
CA GLY A 267 29.07 18.78 -3.48
C GLY A 267 30.07 19.27 -2.44
N LYS A 268 29.76 20.33 -1.69
CA LYS A 268 30.64 20.95 -0.69
C LYS A 268 30.15 20.66 0.73
N ILE A 269 31.04 20.83 1.70
CA ILE A 269 30.70 20.69 3.11
C ILE A 269 29.96 21.93 3.58
N ALA A 270 28.79 21.73 4.17
CA ALA A 270 27.97 22.80 4.72
C ALA A 270 27.30 22.38 6.03
N LYS A 271 26.74 23.35 6.76
CA LYS A 271 25.93 23.07 7.95
C LYS A 271 24.52 22.69 7.52
N MET A 272 24.10 21.49 7.87
CA MET A 272 22.79 20.94 7.52
C MET A 272 21.64 21.73 8.18
N ASN A 273 21.89 22.35 9.33
CA ASN A 273 20.96 23.24 10.00
C ASN A 273 20.63 24.48 9.14
N ASP A 274 21.64 25.06 8.47
CA ASP A 274 21.48 26.28 7.68
C ASP A 274 20.79 25.99 6.33
N ILE A 275 20.98 24.77 5.80
CA ILE A 275 20.35 24.30 4.56
C ILE A 275 18.99 23.62 4.83
N ASN A 276 18.60 23.46 6.10
CA ASN A 276 17.37 22.78 6.52
C ASN A 276 17.25 21.32 6.06
N VAL A 277 18.37 20.59 6.04
CA VAL A 277 18.39 19.16 5.70
C VAL A 277 18.29 18.33 6.97
N TRP A 278 17.09 17.79 7.21
CA TRP A 278 16.76 17.03 8.41
C TRP A 278 16.23 15.65 8.07
N GLU A 279 16.60 14.67 8.89
CA GLU A 279 16.08 13.31 8.82
C GLU A 279 15.43 12.90 10.14
N PRO A 280 14.35 12.09 10.13
CA PRO A 280 13.78 11.55 11.36
C PRO A 280 14.74 10.61 12.08
N LEU A 281 14.87 10.77 13.39
CA LEU A 281 15.72 9.92 14.23
C LEU A 281 15.32 8.44 14.16
N SER A 282 14.02 8.16 14.05
CA SER A 282 13.47 6.80 13.97
C SER A 282 14.00 6.03 12.77
N VAL A 283 14.17 6.70 11.62
CA VAL A 283 14.71 6.11 10.40
C VAL A 283 16.19 5.73 10.61
N LYS A 284 17.03 6.67 11.07
CA LYS A 284 18.46 6.40 11.32
C LYS A 284 18.68 5.27 12.33
N LYS A 285 17.90 5.25 13.42
CA LYS A 285 17.95 4.16 14.41
C LYS A 285 17.65 2.81 13.78
N GLN A 286 16.60 2.73 12.97
CA GLN A 286 16.21 1.48 12.33
C GLN A 286 17.26 1.03 11.32
N VAL A 287 17.80 1.94 10.50
CA VAL A 287 18.84 1.66 9.50
C VAL A 287 20.09 1.07 10.14
N PHE A 288 20.62 1.68 11.20
CA PHE A 288 21.81 1.15 11.88
C PHE A 288 21.54 -0.20 12.55
N LYS A 289 20.37 -0.34 13.19
CA LYS A 289 19.99 -1.60 13.84
C LYS A 289 19.91 -2.74 12.82
N THR A 290 19.16 -2.58 11.74
CA THR A 290 18.98 -3.64 10.75
C THR A 290 20.27 -3.95 10.01
N ALA A 291 21.07 -2.93 9.66
CA ALA A 291 22.35 -3.14 8.99
C ALA A 291 23.31 -4.00 9.83
N ILE A 292 23.44 -3.71 11.13
CA ILE A 292 24.31 -4.46 12.04
C ILE A 292 23.74 -5.86 12.28
N GLU A 293 22.44 -6.00 12.51
CA GLU A 293 21.79 -7.31 12.68
C GLU A 293 21.98 -8.21 11.45
N SER A 294 21.82 -7.66 10.24
CA SER A 294 22.07 -8.35 8.98
C SER A 294 23.53 -8.76 8.82
N ALA A 295 24.48 -7.86 9.10
CA ALA A 295 25.90 -8.19 9.07
C ALA A 295 26.25 -9.33 10.03
N CYS A 296 25.74 -9.29 11.27
CA CYS A 296 25.91 -10.36 12.24
C CYS A 296 25.22 -11.67 11.85
N MET A 297 24.11 -11.63 11.10
CA MET A 297 23.49 -12.85 10.55
C MET A 297 24.39 -13.48 9.49
N LEU A 298 24.93 -12.69 8.56
CA LEU A 298 25.81 -13.19 7.51
C LEU A 298 27.13 -13.75 8.07
N LEU A 299 27.75 -13.05 9.02
CA LEU A 299 29.00 -13.50 9.66
C LEU A 299 28.82 -14.76 10.52
N ARG A 300 27.59 -15.12 10.90
CA ARG A 300 27.29 -16.35 11.64
C ARG A 300 27.17 -17.58 10.75
N ILE A 301 27.01 -17.40 9.44
CA ILE A 301 26.94 -18.51 8.49
C ILE A 301 28.36 -18.98 8.25
N ASP A 302 28.67 -20.17 8.73
CA ASP A 302 29.95 -20.86 8.56
C ASP A 302 29.96 -21.74 7.30
N ASP A 303 28.82 -22.33 6.95
CA ASP A 303 28.68 -23.15 5.74
C ASP A 303 27.29 -22.99 5.07
N VAL A 304 27.25 -23.19 3.76
CA VAL A 304 26.03 -23.15 2.94
C VAL A 304 25.73 -24.55 2.40
N VAL A 305 24.84 -25.27 3.09
CA VAL A 305 24.42 -26.60 2.66
C VAL A 305 23.41 -26.48 1.50
N SER A 306 23.84 -26.86 0.30
CA SER A 306 22.95 -26.94 -0.87
C SER A 306 22.27 -28.30 -0.94
N GLY A 307 20.98 -28.34 -0.60
CA GLY A 307 20.15 -29.54 -0.69
C GLY A 307 19.43 -29.63 -2.03
N ILE A 308 20.03 -30.29 -3.04
CA ILE A 308 19.29 -30.67 -4.24
C ILE A 308 18.46 -31.91 -3.91
N LYS A 309 17.14 -31.75 -3.89
CA LYS A 309 16.20 -32.87 -3.75
C LYS A 309 16.38 -33.76 -4.98
N LYS A 310 17.06 -34.91 -4.84
CA LYS A 310 17.07 -35.96 -5.88
C LYS A 310 15.60 -36.27 -6.18
N LYS A 311 15.13 -35.92 -7.40
CA LYS A 311 13.91 -36.51 -7.94
C LYS A 311 14.15 -38.02 -7.85
N GLN A 312 13.37 -38.71 -7.03
CA GLN A 312 13.28 -40.16 -7.12
C GLN A 312 12.93 -40.45 -8.58
N GLN A 313 13.89 -40.98 -9.34
CA GLN A 313 13.58 -41.71 -10.54
C GLN A 313 12.67 -42.84 -10.07
N GLN A 314 11.36 -42.69 -10.32
CA GLN A 314 10.46 -43.82 -10.32
C GLN A 314 11.11 -44.85 -11.23
N SER A 315 11.54 -45.95 -10.62
CA SER A 315 11.98 -47.15 -11.32
C SER A 315 10.77 -47.72 -12.07
N GLY A 316 10.46 -47.11 -13.21
CA GLY A 316 9.51 -47.56 -14.22
C GLY A 316 10.30 -47.77 -15.52
N ARG A 317 10.74 -49.00 -15.73
CA ARG A 317 11.16 -49.61 -17.00
C ARG A 317 10.69 -48.87 -18.27
N GLN A 318 11.63 -48.37 -19.09
CA GLN A 318 11.95 -48.80 -20.47
C GLN A 318 12.59 -47.67 -21.30
N GLY A 319 13.81 -47.95 -21.80
CA GLY A 319 14.22 -47.69 -23.19
C GLY A 319 14.60 -46.26 -23.62
N GLY A 320 15.90 -46.07 -23.88
CA GLY A 320 16.36 -45.35 -25.07
C GLY A 320 16.95 -43.96 -24.90
N GLU A 321 18.25 -43.87 -25.23
CA GLU A 321 19.01 -42.72 -25.76
C GLU A 321 19.49 -41.65 -24.76
N GLU A 322 20.80 -41.70 -24.51
CA GLU A 322 21.63 -40.65 -23.91
C GLU A 322 21.83 -39.53 -24.93
N GLU A 323 21.49 -38.29 -24.57
CA GLU A 323 22.05 -37.09 -25.20
C GLU A 323 22.90 -36.31 -24.17
N PRO A 324 24.02 -35.67 -24.59
CA PRO A 324 25.04 -35.18 -23.68
C PRO A 324 24.64 -33.88 -22.97
N GLN A 325 25.05 -33.78 -21.70
CA GLN A 325 24.92 -32.59 -20.86
C GLN A 325 25.72 -31.41 -21.41
N GLU A 326 25.04 -30.32 -21.77
CA GLU A 326 25.67 -29.01 -21.96
C GLU A 326 26.14 -28.46 -20.59
N THR A 327 27.46 -28.47 -20.40
CA THR A 327 28.14 -27.72 -19.35
C THR A 327 28.02 -26.23 -19.66
N PHE A 328 27.28 -25.50 -18.82
CA PHE A 328 27.24 -24.03 -18.84
C PHE A 328 28.63 -23.49 -18.50
N GLY A 329 29.36 -23.09 -19.53
CA GLY A 329 30.62 -22.35 -19.45
C GLY A 329 30.35 -20.85 -19.46
N ASP A 330 30.97 -20.18 -18.50
CA ASP A 330 31.20 -18.73 -18.42
C ASP A 330 31.79 -18.19 -19.72
N GLN A 331 31.08 -17.33 -20.44
CA GLN A 331 31.68 -16.37 -21.39
C GLN A 331 30.96 -15.03 -21.29
N ARG A 332 31.67 -14.11 -20.67
CA ARG A 332 31.53 -12.67 -20.81
C ARG A 332 31.84 -12.23 -22.25
N ASP A 333 31.30 -11.07 -22.56
CA ASP A 333 31.66 -10.11 -23.62
C ASP A 333 30.89 -10.20 -24.95
N GLY A 334 30.12 -9.12 -25.17
CA GLY A 334 29.29 -8.78 -26.32
C GLY A 334 28.41 -7.58 -25.98
#